data_AF-A0A352IST9-F1
#
_entry.id   AF-A0A352IST9-F1
#
_cell.length_a   1.000
_cell.length_b   1.000
_cell.length_c   1.000
_cell.angle_alpha   90.00
_cell.angle_beta   90.00
_cell.angle_gamma   90.00
#
_symmetry.space_group_name_H-M   'P 1'
#
loop_
_entity.id
_entity.type
_entity.pdbx_description
1 polymer ?
#
loop_
_entity_poly.entity_id
_entity_poly.type
_entity_poly.pdbx_seq_one_letter_code
_entity_poly.pdbx_strand_id
1 'polypeptide(L)'
;GEELDQLFAGDNPRQSVIDALLDRHGTGRVLFRNTRAAIQGFPERRPDPEPLPCPAMYEGQASGIQGLTPEQLVPEEQWLADDPRVEWLEKKLIGLRPAKVVVICASAQTAMVLEHYLQLRAGIRSAAFHEHLSLIERDRAAAYFADTEQGAQALICSEIGSEGRNFQFAHHLVLFDLPANPDLLEQRIGRLDRIGQTEAIDIHVPYLSGTSQEVQFRWFHEGLNAFAESCAVGVAVQEALQAQWQQAIDGDLDVADGLVEASADEATRLKTLLQAGRDALIELNSCRPEVAEDLIAAIEDEESEARVRDYMMEAFDILGVDVEDHADHSDILRPGEQYQAGHVAELPEDGITVTWDRQNALEREDLAFMSWEHPMVTGVMDSVTSSGLGKAALASLSVKALPPGTLLMEALFTVHCPAPEALQLTRYLPVSPLRLLVDVNGKELSGALPHDRLNEMCSNIRRRTAQAIVPQIRPQVETMVDHVERLSEPHLEPLKSQALEQLEASFGPEIRRLEALQKVNPAIREEEIDFFRDQFEAAKEAIGHASLALEGIRVIVTA
;
A
#
# COMPACT_ATOMS: atom_id res chain seq x y z
N GLY A 1 -36.32 0.40 -19.58
CA GLY A 1 -37.05 1.69 -19.57
C GLY A 1 -36.89 2.36 -20.92
N GLU A 2 -37.23 3.65 -21.04
CA GLU A 2 -37.18 4.38 -22.32
C GLU A 2 -35.76 4.49 -22.93
N GLU A 3 -34.71 4.40 -22.11
CA GLU A 3 -33.30 4.42 -22.55
C GLU A 3 -32.77 3.04 -22.99
N LEU A 4 -33.56 1.97 -22.86
CA LEU A 4 -33.08 0.61 -23.10
C LEU A 4 -32.56 0.44 -24.53
N ASP A 5 -33.31 0.93 -25.52
CA ASP A 5 -32.93 0.85 -26.93
C ASP A 5 -31.64 1.64 -27.24
N GLN A 6 -31.35 2.71 -26.48
CA GLN A 6 -30.11 3.49 -26.62
C GLN A 6 -28.92 2.76 -25.99
N LEU A 7 -29.12 2.14 -24.82
CA LEU A 7 -28.09 1.32 -24.16
C LEU A 7 -27.72 0.09 -24.99
N PHE A 8 -28.68 -0.48 -25.73
CA PHE A 8 -28.43 -1.60 -26.65
C PHE A 8 -27.72 -1.21 -27.95
N ALA A 9 -27.65 0.08 -28.27
CA ALA A 9 -27.04 0.58 -29.51
C ALA A 9 -25.54 0.89 -29.40
N GLY A 10 -24.95 0.82 -28.19
CA GLY A 10 -23.53 1.03 -27.96
C GLY A 10 -22.66 -0.20 -28.24
N ASP A 11 -21.33 0.00 -28.23
CA ASP A 11 -20.35 -1.05 -28.55
C ASP A 11 -20.33 -2.21 -27.54
N ASN A 12 -20.73 -1.98 -26.28
CA ASN A 12 -20.88 -3.02 -25.25
C ASN A 12 -22.24 -2.90 -24.51
N PRO A 13 -23.33 -3.39 -25.11
CA PRO A 13 -24.69 -3.17 -24.62
C PRO A 13 -24.96 -3.85 -23.28
N ARG A 14 -24.29 -4.96 -22.99
CA ARG A 14 -24.39 -5.64 -21.68
C ARG A 14 -23.83 -4.77 -20.57
N GLN A 15 -22.64 -4.20 -20.79
CA GLN A 15 -21.99 -3.35 -19.79
C GLN A 15 -22.78 -2.06 -19.57
N SER A 16 -23.25 -1.42 -20.64
CA SER A 16 -24.08 -0.20 -20.56
C SER A 16 -25.39 -0.43 -19.78
N VAL A 17 -26.01 -1.61 -19.92
CA VAL A 17 -27.20 -1.97 -19.13
C VAL A 17 -26.84 -2.22 -17.66
N ILE A 18 -25.72 -2.87 -17.37
CA ILE A 18 -25.23 -3.07 -15.99
C ILE A 18 -24.97 -1.72 -15.33
N ASP A 19 -24.22 -0.84 -15.97
CA ASP A 19 -23.91 0.50 -15.45
C ASP A 19 -25.19 1.29 -15.15
N ALA A 20 -26.16 1.29 -16.06
CA ALA A 20 -27.46 1.93 -15.85
C ALA A 20 -28.27 1.30 -14.69
N LEU A 21 -28.16 0.00 -14.47
CA LEU A 21 -28.80 -0.69 -13.34
C LEU A 21 -28.13 -0.33 -12.01
N LEU A 22 -26.79 -0.30 -11.96
CA LEU A 22 -26.02 0.12 -10.79
C LEU A 22 -26.36 1.56 -10.39
N ASP A 23 -26.45 2.44 -11.38
CA ASP A 23 -26.75 3.86 -11.22
C ASP A 23 -28.18 4.10 -10.65
N ARG A 24 -29.15 3.26 -11.02
CA ARG A 24 -30.56 3.42 -10.63
C ARG A 24 -30.98 2.67 -9.37
N HIS A 25 -30.40 1.49 -9.15
CA HIS A 25 -30.83 0.56 -8.09
C HIS A 25 -29.75 0.32 -7.04
N GLY A 26 -28.52 0.74 -7.28
CA GLY A 26 -27.46 0.63 -6.29
C GLY A 26 -27.70 1.58 -5.12
N THR A 27 -27.50 1.08 -3.91
CA THR A 27 -26.98 1.88 -2.79
C THR A 27 -25.53 2.35 -3.03
N GLY A 28 -25.00 2.12 -4.24
CA GLY A 28 -23.61 2.03 -4.65
C GLY A 28 -22.76 3.30 -4.60
N ARG A 29 -23.30 4.43 -4.14
CA ARG A 29 -22.46 5.60 -3.79
C ARG A 29 -22.16 5.70 -2.30
N VAL A 30 -22.97 5.06 -1.47
CA VAL A 30 -22.91 5.19 0.00
C VAL A 30 -22.54 3.86 0.66
N LEU A 31 -22.85 2.74 0.01
CA LEU A 31 -22.60 1.40 0.54
C LEU A 31 -21.74 0.59 -0.42
N PHE A 32 -20.54 0.27 0.04
CA PHE A 32 -19.65 -0.71 -0.60
C PHE A 32 -19.68 -1.98 0.23
N ARG A 33 -19.94 -3.12 -0.41
CA ARG A 33 -19.93 -4.43 0.22
C ARG A 33 -19.33 -5.44 -0.73
N ASN A 34 -18.05 -5.71 -0.55
CA ASN A 34 -17.39 -6.82 -1.20
C ASN A 34 -17.55 -8.09 -0.35
N THR A 35 -17.78 -9.22 -1.02
CA THR A 35 -17.77 -10.52 -0.36
C THR A 35 -16.57 -11.33 -0.83
N ARG A 36 -16.07 -12.20 0.05
CA ARG A 36 -14.94 -13.08 -0.25
C ARG A 36 -15.18 -13.99 -1.46
N ALA A 37 -16.43 -14.29 -1.81
CA ALA A 37 -16.71 -15.09 -3.01
C ALA A 37 -16.73 -14.26 -4.30
N ALA A 38 -16.89 -12.93 -4.20
CA ALA A 38 -16.82 -12.02 -5.34
C ALA A 38 -15.38 -11.56 -5.61
N ILE A 39 -14.54 -11.49 -4.57
CA ILE A 39 -13.12 -11.17 -4.70
C ILE A 39 -12.30 -12.47 -4.85
N GLN A 40 -11.49 -12.54 -5.91
CA GLN A 40 -10.54 -13.64 -6.11
C GLN A 40 -9.17 -13.31 -5.52
N GLY A 41 -8.26 -14.29 -5.48
CA GLY A 41 -6.87 -14.08 -5.05
C GLY A 41 -6.57 -14.41 -3.59
N PHE A 42 -7.53 -14.97 -2.84
CA PHE A 42 -7.23 -15.58 -1.55
C PHE A 42 -6.59 -16.96 -1.73
N PRO A 43 -5.62 -17.34 -0.88
CA PRO A 43 -4.95 -18.63 -0.95
C PRO A 43 -5.87 -19.79 -0.56
N GLU A 44 -5.52 -20.98 -1.01
CA GLU A 44 -6.09 -22.23 -0.50
C GLU A 44 -5.61 -22.44 0.95
N ARG A 45 -6.50 -22.88 1.85
CA ARG A 45 -6.16 -23.26 3.23
C ARG A 45 -6.14 -24.78 3.35
N ARG A 46 -5.03 -25.35 3.83
CA ARG A 46 -4.83 -26.80 3.98
C ARG A 46 -4.69 -27.18 5.45
N PRO A 47 -5.77 -27.63 6.11
CA PRO A 47 -5.68 -28.12 7.49
C PRO A 47 -4.88 -29.42 7.57
N ASP A 48 -3.94 -29.47 8.50
CA ASP A 48 -3.08 -30.60 8.83
C ASP A 48 -3.27 -30.96 10.32
N PRO A 49 -4.21 -31.87 10.65
CA PRO A 49 -4.54 -32.22 12.02
C PRO A 49 -3.52 -33.18 12.63
N GLU A 50 -3.07 -32.88 13.84
CA GLU A 50 -1.95 -33.58 14.49
C GLU A 50 -2.39 -34.07 15.88
N PRO A 51 -3.08 -35.24 15.97
CA PRO A 51 -3.56 -35.78 17.25
C PRO A 51 -2.40 -36.26 18.10
N LEU A 52 -2.36 -35.84 19.37
CA LEU A 52 -1.33 -36.17 20.34
C LEU A 52 -1.94 -36.77 21.60
N PRO A 53 -1.27 -37.74 22.27
CA PRO A 53 -1.81 -38.33 23.50
C PRO A 53 -1.87 -37.30 24.63
N CYS A 54 -2.98 -37.24 25.37
CA CYS A 54 -3.07 -36.40 26.57
C CYS A 54 -2.11 -36.90 27.67
N PRO A 55 -1.13 -36.09 28.13
CA PRO A 55 -0.23 -36.50 29.20
C PRO A 55 -0.92 -36.52 30.56
N ALA A 56 -0.45 -37.39 31.46
CA ALA A 56 -1.07 -37.62 32.78
C ALA A 56 -1.19 -36.34 33.65
N MET A 57 -0.31 -35.37 33.43
CA MET A 57 -0.33 -34.07 34.13
C MET A 57 -1.60 -33.23 33.87
N TYR A 58 -2.31 -33.48 32.77
CA TYR A 58 -3.56 -32.79 32.44
C TYR A 58 -4.81 -33.61 32.79
N GLU A 59 -4.66 -34.82 33.35
CA GLU A 59 -5.80 -35.63 33.77
C GLU A 59 -6.69 -34.86 34.75
N GLY A 60 -8.00 -34.81 34.45
CA GLY A 60 -8.98 -34.07 35.24
C GLY A 60 -9.00 -32.55 35.04
N GLN A 61 -8.09 -32.00 34.23
CA GLN A 61 -8.04 -30.58 33.83
C GLN A 61 -8.17 -30.38 32.31
N ALA A 62 -8.30 -31.47 31.56
CA ALA A 62 -8.38 -31.49 30.10
C ALA A 62 -9.80 -31.30 29.53
N SER A 63 -10.78 -30.91 30.36
CA SER A 63 -12.14 -30.59 29.93
C SER A 63 -12.55 -29.18 30.37
N GLY A 64 -13.66 -28.69 29.82
CA GLY A 64 -14.12 -27.32 29.96
C GLY A 64 -13.30 -26.34 29.11
N ILE A 65 -13.65 -25.06 29.21
CA ILE A 65 -12.97 -23.96 28.49
C ILE A 65 -11.49 -23.88 28.83
N GLN A 66 -11.14 -24.12 30.10
CA GLN A 66 -9.74 -24.10 30.56
C GLN A 66 -8.91 -25.22 29.93
N GLY A 67 -9.55 -26.35 29.58
CA GLY A 67 -8.91 -27.47 28.88
C GLY A 67 -8.53 -27.17 27.43
N LEU A 68 -8.94 -26.02 26.86
CA LEU A 68 -8.45 -25.57 25.56
C LEU A 68 -7.00 -25.08 25.62
N THR A 69 -6.57 -24.62 26.79
CA THR A 69 -5.22 -24.10 27.08
C THR A 69 -4.66 -24.74 28.37
N PRO A 70 -4.49 -26.07 28.41
CA PRO A 70 -4.16 -26.78 29.65
C PRO A 70 -2.77 -26.42 30.18
N GLU A 71 -1.87 -25.91 29.34
CA GLU A 71 -0.54 -25.42 29.73
C GLU A 71 -0.57 -24.24 30.72
N GLN A 72 -1.68 -23.50 30.79
CA GLN A 72 -1.84 -22.41 31.75
C GLN A 72 -2.19 -22.91 33.16
N LEU A 73 -2.58 -24.19 33.30
CA LEU A 73 -3.03 -24.77 34.56
C LEU A 73 -1.93 -25.51 35.33
N VAL A 74 -0.79 -25.76 34.67
CA VAL A 74 0.32 -26.54 35.18
C VAL A 74 1.59 -25.68 35.22
N PRO A 75 2.52 -25.86 36.17
CA PRO A 75 3.75 -25.09 36.23
C PRO A 75 4.58 -25.18 34.95
N GLU A 76 5.21 -24.05 34.61
CA GLU A 76 5.98 -23.85 33.37
C GLU A 76 6.99 -24.96 33.07
N GLU A 77 7.82 -25.28 34.06
CA GLU A 77 8.88 -26.28 33.93
C GLU A 77 8.34 -27.69 33.64
N GLN A 78 7.14 -28.00 34.14
CA GLN A 78 6.54 -29.31 34.01
C GLN A 78 5.93 -29.49 32.61
N TRP A 79 5.14 -28.52 32.13
CA TRP A 79 4.51 -28.68 30.82
C TRP A 79 5.51 -28.57 29.66
N LEU A 80 6.54 -27.72 29.78
CA LEU A 80 7.60 -27.68 28.77
C LEU A 80 8.36 -29.01 28.61
N ALA A 81 8.41 -29.81 29.67
CA ALA A 81 9.13 -31.08 29.66
C ALA A 81 8.26 -32.26 29.18
N ASP A 82 6.99 -32.28 29.58
CA ASP A 82 6.12 -33.45 29.44
C ASP A 82 4.99 -33.28 28.42
N ASP A 83 4.73 -32.06 27.91
CA ASP A 83 3.69 -31.83 26.90
C ASP A 83 4.16 -32.25 25.50
N PRO A 84 3.50 -33.25 24.88
CA PRO A 84 3.89 -33.74 23.55
C PRO A 84 3.75 -32.69 22.44
N ARG A 85 2.94 -31.64 22.63
CA ARG A 85 2.82 -30.52 21.67
C ARG A 85 4.13 -29.77 21.52
N VAL A 86 4.93 -29.66 22.59
CA VAL A 86 6.22 -28.96 22.57
C VAL A 86 7.25 -29.76 21.78
N GLU A 87 7.36 -31.07 22.04
CA GLU A 87 8.25 -31.97 21.28
C GLU A 87 7.83 -32.06 19.80
N TRP A 88 6.52 -32.10 19.54
CA TRP A 88 5.99 -32.05 18.18
C TRP A 88 6.36 -30.74 17.48
N LEU A 89 6.19 -29.60 18.14
CA LEU A 89 6.50 -28.28 17.58
C LEU A 89 7.98 -28.18 17.21
N GLU A 90 8.87 -28.61 18.10
CA GLU A 90 10.32 -28.68 17.82
C GLU A 90 10.61 -29.49 16.55
N LYS A 91 10.06 -30.70 16.46
CA LYS A 91 10.27 -31.57 15.29
C LYS A 91 9.69 -30.96 14.01
N LYS A 92 8.49 -30.37 14.09
CA LYS A 92 7.81 -29.74 12.94
C LYS A 92 8.65 -28.56 12.44
N LEU A 93 9.10 -27.68 13.32
CA LEU A 93 9.95 -26.54 12.96
C LEU A 93 11.28 -27.01 12.35
N ILE A 94 11.94 -28.03 12.91
CA ILE A 94 13.16 -28.60 12.31
C ILE A 94 12.89 -29.15 10.91
N GLY A 95 11.78 -29.88 10.73
CA GLY A 95 11.39 -30.49 9.46
C GLY A 95 11.00 -29.49 8.38
N LEU A 96 10.48 -28.32 8.78
CA LEU A 96 10.06 -27.26 7.86
C LEU A 96 11.22 -26.34 7.41
N ARG A 97 12.45 -26.50 7.92
CA ARG A 97 13.58 -25.64 7.50
C ARG A 97 13.80 -25.72 5.98
N PRO A 98 13.94 -24.58 5.26
CA PRO A 98 14.12 -23.21 5.76
C PRO A 98 12.85 -22.35 5.88
N ALA A 99 11.65 -22.93 5.74
CA ALA A 99 10.38 -22.21 5.72
C ALA A 99 10.09 -21.45 7.02
N LYS A 100 9.39 -20.31 6.86
CA LYS A 100 8.94 -19.41 7.92
C LYS A 100 7.61 -19.89 8.48
N VAL A 101 7.51 -19.93 9.81
CA VAL A 101 6.35 -20.49 10.51
C VAL A 101 5.80 -19.48 11.52
N VAL A 102 4.51 -19.20 11.44
CA VAL A 102 3.79 -18.40 12.44
C VAL A 102 3.14 -19.36 13.42
N VAL A 103 3.41 -19.20 14.72
CA VAL A 103 2.84 -20.03 15.79
C VAL A 103 1.97 -19.14 16.65
N ILE A 104 0.67 -19.45 16.76
CA ILE A 104 -0.27 -18.67 17.57
C ILE A 104 -0.60 -19.40 18.86
N CYS A 105 -0.51 -18.67 19.96
CA CYS A 105 -0.85 -19.07 21.32
C CYS A 105 -1.91 -18.12 21.91
N ALA A 106 -2.74 -18.62 22.82
CA ALA A 106 -3.79 -17.84 23.48
C ALA A 106 -3.25 -16.75 24.42
N SER A 107 -2.05 -16.93 24.99
CA SER A 107 -1.49 -16.00 25.97
C SER A 107 -0.07 -15.55 25.64
N ALA A 108 0.26 -14.31 26.01
CA ALA A 108 1.62 -13.78 25.92
C ALA A 108 2.62 -14.60 26.72
N GLN A 109 2.20 -15.11 27.90
CA GLN A 109 3.06 -15.94 28.73
C GLN A 109 3.44 -17.24 28.01
N THR A 110 2.49 -17.95 27.42
CA THR A 110 2.76 -19.17 26.64
C THR A 110 3.72 -18.87 25.48
N ALA A 111 3.47 -17.77 24.74
CA ALA A 111 4.32 -17.39 23.61
C ALA A 111 5.77 -17.10 24.03
N MET A 112 5.97 -16.32 25.09
CA MET A 112 7.31 -15.98 25.60
C MET A 112 8.06 -17.23 26.10
N VAL A 113 7.37 -18.11 26.81
CA VAL A 113 7.96 -19.33 27.36
C VAL A 113 8.36 -20.30 26.25
N LEU A 114 7.48 -20.51 25.25
CA LEU A 114 7.78 -21.34 24.08
C LEU A 114 8.96 -20.77 23.30
N GLU A 115 8.98 -19.47 23.05
CA GLU A 115 10.10 -18.81 22.35
C GLU A 115 11.42 -19.06 23.07
N HIS A 116 11.49 -18.78 24.38
CA HIS A 116 12.71 -19.01 25.15
C HIS A 116 13.15 -20.47 25.13
N TYR A 117 12.21 -21.42 25.20
CA TYR A 117 12.52 -22.85 25.09
C TYR A 117 13.11 -23.20 23.73
N LEU A 118 12.45 -22.76 22.65
CA LEU A 118 12.87 -23.03 21.27
C LEU A 118 14.27 -22.44 20.99
N GLN A 119 14.54 -21.24 21.49
CA GLN A 119 15.82 -20.56 21.30
C GLN A 119 16.94 -21.19 22.12
N LEU A 120 16.74 -21.40 23.42
CA LEU A 120 17.80 -21.80 24.35
C LEU A 120 18.05 -23.32 24.39
N ARG A 121 17.01 -24.13 24.18
CA ARG A 121 17.11 -25.60 24.28
C ARG A 121 17.13 -26.28 22.93
N ALA A 122 16.21 -25.91 22.02
CA ALA A 122 16.13 -26.53 20.71
C ALA A 122 17.08 -25.91 19.66
N GLY A 123 17.66 -24.74 19.95
CA GLY A 123 18.54 -24.03 19.00
C GLY A 123 17.80 -23.60 17.72
N ILE A 124 16.51 -23.30 17.85
CA ILE A 124 15.66 -22.80 16.77
C ILE A 124 15.62 -21.28 16.89
N ARG A 125 15.95 -20.57 15.81
CA ARG A 125 15.83 -19.11 15.77
C ARG A 125 14.36 -18.74 15.81
N SER A 126 13.89 -18.17 16.90
CA SER A 126 12.52 -17.72 17.09
C SER A 126 12.46 -16.26 17.56
N ALA A 127 11.29 -15.65 17.44
CA ALA A 127 10.98 -14.35 18.03
C ALA A 127 9.58 -14.39 18.66
N ALA A 128 9.38 -13.69 19.77
CA ALA A 128 8.08 -13.56 20.41
C ALA A 128 7.37 -12.30 19.90
N PHE A 129 6.04 -12.35 19.79
CA PHE A 129 5.21 -11.23 19.36
C PHE A 129 3.94 -11.12 20.23
N HIS A 130 3.88 -10.12 21.11
CA HIS A 130 2.79 -10.00 22.09
C HIS A 130 2.53 -8.54 22.52
N GLU A 131 1.42 -8.30 23.25
CA GLU A 131 0.97 -7.00 23.78
C GLU A 131 2.08 -6.19 24.41
N HIS A 132 2.87 -6.84 25.27
CA HIS A 132 3.81 -6.16 26.15
C HIS A 132 5.04 -5.60 25.43
N LEU A 133 5.23 -5.89 24.14
CA LEU A 133 6.28 -5.28 23.32
C LEU A 133 5.87 -3.88 22.89
N SER A 134 6.81 -2.94 22.97
CA SER A 134 6.68 -1.62 22.33
C SER A 134 6.62 -1.76 20.80
N LEU A 135 6.13 -0.73 20.12
CA LEU A 135 6.04 -0.72 18.65
C LEU A 135 7.40 -1.05 18.00
N ILE A 136 8.48 -0.43 18.48
CA ILE A 136 9.86 -0.65 18.01
C ILE A 136 10.31 -2.10 18.23
N GLU A 137 9.94 -2.72 19.35
CA GLU A 137 10.31 -4.12 19.61
C GLU A 137 9.55 -5.09 18.72
N ARG A 138 8.29 -4.79 18.38
CA ARG A 138 7.50 -5.53 17.41
C ARG A 138 8.07 -5.40 16.01
N ASP A 139 8.50 -4.20 15.62
CA ASP A 139 9.24 -3.94 14.38
C ASP A 139 10.49 -4.78 14.27
N ARG A 140 11.31 -4.78 15.32
CA ARG A 140 12.52 -5.59 15.35
C ARG A 140 12.22 -7.10 15.27
N ALA A 141 11.17 -7.58 15.94
CA ALA A 141 10.78 -8.99 15.87
C ALA A 141 10.28 -9.37 14.48
N ALA A 142 9.46 -8.53 13.85
CA ALA A 142 8.99 -8.72 12.47
C ALA A 142 10.14 -8.68 11.47
N ALA A 143 11.05 -7.71 11.58
CA ALA A 143 12.26 -7.60 10.76
C ALA A 143 13.15 -8.83 10.90
N TYR A 144 13.39 -9.28 12.13
CA TYR A 144 14.16 -10.50 12.38
C TYR A 144 13.45 -11.74 11.81
N PHE A 145 12.12 -11.79 11.83
CA PHE A 145 11.36 -12.88 11.21
C PHE A 145 11.34 -12.83 9.67
N ALA A 146 11.31 -11.64 9.06
CA ALA A 146 11.35 -11.47 7.61
C ALA A 146 12.73 -11.80 7.00
N ASP A 147 13.82 -11.57 7.73
CA ASP A 147 15.19 -11.84 7.26
C ASP A 147 15.38 -13.32 6.83
N THR A 148 15.68 -13.53 5.55
CA THR A 148 15.79 -14.85 4.92
C THR A 148 17.13 -15.55 5.19
N GLU A 149 18.18 -14.82 5.56
CA GLU A 149 19.52 -15.36 5.78
C GLU A 149 19.78 -15.68 7.25
N GLN A 150 19.72 -14.65 8.10
CA GLN A 150 20.07 -14.73 9.52
C GLN A 150 18.87 -14.61 10.46
N GLY A 151 17.67 -14.50 9.91
CA GLY A 151 16.44 -14.26 10.66
C GLY A 151 15.86 -15.44 11.46
N ALA A 152 14.87 -15.13 12.30
CA ALA A 152 14.01 -16.09 12.97
C ALA A 152 13.30 -16.99 11.95
N GLN A 153 13.30 -18.29 12.23
CA GLN A 153 12.48 -19.25 11.50
C GLN A 153 11.02 -19.20 11.94
N ALA A 154 10.78 -18.96 13.24
CA ALA A 154 9.44 -19.01 13.82
C ALA A 154 9.09 -17.70 14.53
N LEU A 155 7.86 -17.22 14.32
CA LEU A 155 7.29 -16.10 15.08
C LEU A 155 6.22 -16.65 16.03
N ILE A 156 6.47 -16.56 17.34
CA ILE A 156 5.57 -17.07 18.38
C ILE A 156 4.70 -15.92 18.89
N CYS A 157 3.43 -15.93 18.50
CA CYS A 157 2.48 -14.85 18.72
C CYS A 157 1.52 -15.17 19.87
N SER A 158 1.18 -14.17 20.67
CA SER A 158 -0.06 -14.19 21.47
C SER A 158 -1.27 -13.89 20.59
N GLU A 159 -2.46 -13.78 21.19
CA GLU A 159 -3.70 -13.37 20.51
C GLU A 159 -3.57 -11.99 19.79
N ILE A 160 -2.58 -11.18 20.17
CA ILE A 160 -2.30 -9.86 19.56
C ILE A 160 -1.56 -9.97 18.22
N GLY A 161 -1.19 -11.17 17.79
CA GLY A 161 -0.91 -11.42 16.37
C GLY A 161 -2.02 -10.88 15.46
N SER A 162 -3.25 -10.69 16.00
CA SER A 162 -4.40 -10.02 15.38
C SER A 162 -4.19 -8.55 14.94
N GLU A 163 -3.10 -7.86 15.31
CA GLU A 163 -2.81 -6.47 14.88
C GLU A 163 -2.03 -6.40 13.53
N GLY A 164 -2.69 -5.90 12.49
CA GLY A 164 -2.08 -5.15 11.36
C GLY A 164 -1.20 -5.87 10.33
N ARG A 165 -0.20 -6.66 10.74
CA ARG A 165 0.97 -6.95 9.89
C ARG A 165 0.72 -7.99 8.80
N ASN A 166 1.42 -7.83 7.68
CA ASN A 166 1.40 -8.75 6.55
C ASN A 166 2.62 -9.70 6.63
N PHE A 167 2.39 -10.98 6.94
CA PHE A 167 3.43 -12.01 6.87
C PHE A 167 3.30 -12.81 5.58
N GLN A 168 3.24 -12.11 4.43
CA GLN A 168 2.96 -12.73 3.13
C GLN A 168 4.07 -13.66 2.63
N PHE A 169 5.24 -13.69 3.27
CA PHE A 169 6.31 -14.65 3.02
C PHE A 169 6.17 -15.96 3.82
N ALA A 170 5.25 -16.03 4.79
CA ALA A 170 5.01 -17.22 5.59
C ALA A 170 3.79 -17.97 5.03
N HIS A 171 3.92 -19.30 4.90
CA HIS A 171 2.86 -20.18 4.39
C HIS A 171 2.47 -21.27 5.41
N HIS A 172 3.17 -21.35 6.54
CA HIS A 172 2.88 -22.30 7.61
C HIS A 172 2.32 -21.59 8.84
N LEU A 173 1.13 -21.99 9.25
CA LEU A 173 0.47 -21.55 10.48
C LEU A 173 0.37 -22.72 11.45
N VAL A 174 0.87 -22.56 12.66
CA VAL A 174 0.64 -23.49 13.77
C VAL A 174 -0.33 -22.87 14.75
N LEU A 175 -1.43 -23.56 15.03
CA LEU A 175 -2.37 -23.19 16.08
C LEU A 175 -2.07 -24.06 17.32
N PHE A 176 -1.28 -23.54 18.26
CA PHE A 176 -0.84 -24.30 19.44
C PHE A 176 -1.99 -24.62 20.40
N ASP A 177 -3.03 -23.80 20.35
CA ASP A 177 -4.35 -23.99 20.97
C ASP A 177 -5.46 -23.55 20.00
N LEU A 178 -6.69 -23.90 20.35
CA LEU A 178 -7.89 -23.50 19.61
C LEU A 178 -8.76 -22.57 20.47
N PRO A 179 -9.22 -21.44 19.92
CA PRO A 179 -10.08 -20.52 20.65
C PRO A 179 -11.49 -21.10 20.79
N ALA A 180 -12.20 -20.72 21.85
CA ALA A 180 -13.61 -21.08 22.01
C ALA A 180 -14.54 -20.40 20.99
N ASN A 181 -14.19 -19.20 20.53
CA ASN A 181 -14.98 -18.39 19.60
C ASN A 181 -14.51 -18.61 18.14
N PRO A 182 -15.40 -18.99 17.21
CA PRO A 182 -15.10 -19.11 15.78
C PRO A 182 -14.50 -17.86 15.13
N ASP A 183 -14.92 -16.66 15.54
CA ASP A 183 -14.39 -15.42 14.94
C ASP A 183 -12.91 -15.23 15.26
N LEU A 184 -12.47 -15.67 16.44
CA LEU A 184 -11.04 -15.64 16.81
C LEU A 184 -10.23 -16.60 15.94
N LEU A 185 -10.76 -17.79 15.65
CA LEU A 185 -10.08 -18.73 14.73
C LEU A 185 -9.91 -18.09 13.34
N GLU A 186 -10.96 -17.46 12.81
CA GLU A 186 -10.88 -16.79 11.51
C GLU A 186 -9.89 -15.62 11.53
N GLN A 187 -9.81 -14.86 12.62
CA GLN A 187 -8.80 -13.79 12.79
C GLN A 187 -7.37 -14.32 12.85
N ARG A 188 -7.15 -15.48 13.48
CA ARG A 188 -5.87 -16.20 13.56
C ARG A 188 -5.43 -16.70 12.19
N ILE A 189 -6.35 -17.23 11.38
CA ILE A 189 -6.04 -17.69 10.01
C ILE A 189 -5.84 -16.50 9.07
N GLY A 190 -6.64 -15.43 9.21
CA GLY A 190 -6.56 -14.18 8.44
C GLY A 190 -5.26 -13.39 8.60
N ARG A 191 -4.31 -13.88 9.40
CA ARG A 191 -2.93 -13.39 9.47
C ARG A 191 -2.14 -13.73 8.21
N LEU A 192 -2.30 -14.96 7.73
CA LEU A 192 -1.69 -15.42 6.49
C LEU A 192 -2.70 -15.40 5.35
N ASP A 193 -3.98 -15.66 5.63
CA ASP A 193 -5.04 -15.74 4.63
C ASP A 193 -5.47 -14.35 4.13
N ARG A 194 -4.59 -13.73 3.35
CA ARG A 194 -4.75 -12.43 2.71
C ARG A 194 -4.46 -12.54 1.22
N ILE A 195 -5.06 -11.63 0.46
CA ILE A 195 -4.71 -11.44 -0.95
C ILE A 195 -3.24 -11.03 -1.02
N GLY A 196 -2.50 -11.61 -1.97
CA GLY A 196 -1.05 -11.42 -2.11
C GLY A 196 -0.21 -12.59 -1.58
N GLN A 197 -0.82 -13.62 -0.98
CA GLN A 197 -0.13 -14.90 -0.75
C GLN A 197 0.19 -15.59 -2.08
N THR A 198 1.43 -16.06 -2.19
CA THR A 198 1.95 -16.76 -3.38
C THR A 198 1.68 -18.26 -3.36
N GLU A 199 1.48 -18.84 -2.18
CA GLU A 199 1.27 -20.27 -1.98
C GLU A 199 0.04 -20.56 -1.12
N ALA A 200 -0.36 -21.84 -1.09
CA ALA A 200 -1.38 -22.30 -0.16
C ALA A 200 -0.87 -22.22 1.28
N ILE A 201 -1.78 -22.00 2.23
CA ILE A 201 -1.43 -21.94 3.65
C ILE A 201 -1.64 -23.32 4.27
N ASP A 202 -0.58 -23.91 4.79
CA ASP A 202 -0.65 -25.14 5.59
C ASP A 202 -0.91 -24.78 7.06
N ILE A 203 -2.05 -25.25 7.58
CA ILE A 203 -2.51 -24.96 8.95
C ILE A 203 -2.33 -26.22 9.80
N HIS A 204 -1.27 -26.24 10.60
CA HIS A 204 -0.96 -27.35 11.49
C HIS A 204 -1.68 -27.19 12.82
N VAL A 205 -2.45 -28.20 13.22
CA VAL A 205 -3.30 -28.14 14.42
C VAL A 205 -2.94 -29.29 15.36
N PRO A 206 -1.92 -29.14 16.22
CA PRO A 206 -1.65 -30.09 17.29
C PRO A 206 -2.74 -30.00 18.37
N TYR A 207 -3.41 -31.12 18.64
CA TYR A 207 -4.42 -31.18 19.71
C TYR A 207 -4.27 -32.46 20.55
N LEU A 208 -4.61 -32.36 21.83
CA LEU A 208 -4.58 -33.50 22.74
C LEU A 208 -5.86 -34.35 22.58
N SER A 209 -5.70 -35.64 22.28
CA SER A 209 -6.81 -36.60 22.16
C SER A 209 -7.50 -36.85 23.51
N GLY A 210 -8.81 -37.00 23.49
CA GLY A 210 -9.67 -37.21 24.65
C GLY A 210 -9.91 -35.95 25.49
N THR A 211 -9.70 -34.76 24.92
CA THR A 211 -9.76 -33.47 25.64
C THR A 211 -10.73 -32.50 24.97
N SER A 212 -11.00 -31.36 25.61
CA SER A 212 -11.79 -30.29 24.98
C SER A 212 -11.13 -29.72 23.71
N GLN A 213 -9.81 -29.87 23.53
CA GLN A 213 -9.16 -29.51 22.26
C GLN A 213 -9.60 -30.41 21.10
N GLU A 214 -9.77 -31.72 21.31
CA GLU A 214 -10.28 -32.62 20.27
C GLU A 214 -11.72 -32.29 19.90
N VAL A 215 -12.57 -32.04 20.90
CA VAL A 215 -13.96 -31.61 20.67
C VAL A 215 -14.00 -30.32 19.85
N GLN A 216 -13.20 -29.32 20.24
CA GLN A 216 -13.14 -28.03 19.55
C GLN A 216 -12.58 -28.17 18.12
N PHE A 217 -11.54 -28.99 17.94
CA PHE A 217 -10.96 -29.29 16.63
C PHE A 217 -12.02 -29.92 15.71
N ARG A 218 -12.68 -30.99 16.17
CA ARG A 218 -13.72 -31.69 15.39
C ARG A 218 -14.87 -30.77 15.04
N TRP A 219 -15.33 -29.95 15.99
CA TRP A 219 -16.39 -28.97 15.73
C TRP A 219 -15.99 -27.94 14.66
N PHE A 220 -14.78 -27.38 14.74
CA PHE A 220 -14.28 -26.45 13.74
C PHE A 220 -14.03 -27.08 12.37
N HIS A 221 -13.51 -28.31 12.34
CA HIS A 221 -13.14 -29.01 11.11
C HIS A 221 -14.34 -29.67 10.43
N GLU A 222 -15.05 -30.55 11.14
CA GLU A 222 -16.15 -31.36 10.61
C GLU A 222 -17.47 -30.58 10.63
N GLY A 223 -17.73 -29.81 11.69
CA GLY A 223 -19.00 -29.08 11.86
C GLY A 223 -19.06 -27.78 11.06
N LEU A 224 -18.02 -26.96 11.11
CA LEU A 224 -18.00 -25.63 10.49
C LEU A 224 -17.16 -25.54 9.20
N ASN A 225 -16.25 -26.50 8.97
CA ASN A 225 -15.21 -26.44 7.95
C ASN A 225 -14.38 -25.14 7.98
N ALA A 226 -14.16 -24.60 9.18
CA ALA A 226 -13.61 -23.26 9.40
C ALA A 226 -12.08 -23.16 9.12
N PHE A 227 -11.38 -24.28 9.09
CA PHE A 227 -9.95 -24.29 8.74
C PHE A 227 -9.73 -24.19 7.23
N ALA A 228 -10.49 -24.96 6.42
CA ALA A 228 -10.32 -24.98 4.97
C ALA A 228 -11.08 -23.84 4.28
N GLU A 229 -12.17 -23.36 4.88
CA GLU A 229 -13.01 -22.28 4.33
C GLU A 229 -13.26 -21.17 5.35
N SER A 230 -13.35 -19.93 4.87
CA SER A 230 -13.82 -18.81 5.69
C SER A 230 -15.27 -19.03 6.14
N CYS A 231 -15.52 -19.02 7.45
CA CYS A 231 -16.82 -19.32 8.02
C CYS A 231 -17.47 -18.09 8.70
N ALA A 232 -18.24 -17.32 7.94
CA ALA A 232 -18.94 -16.13 8.45
C ALA A 232 -20.16 -16.42 9.35
N VAL A 233 -20.52 -17.69 9.54
CA VAL A 233 -21.72 -18.11 10.31
C VAL A 233 -21.37 -18.79 11.63
N GLY A 234 -20.08 -18.96 11.94
CA GLY A 234 -19.62 -19.78 13.06
C GLY A 234 -20.25 -19.37 14.40
N VAL A 235 -20.26 -18.08 14.72
CA VAL A 235 -20.85 -17.57 15.98
C VAL A 235 -22.36 -17.84 16.04
N ALA A 236 -23.10 -17.62 14.94
CA ALA A 236 -24.53 -17.88 14.91
C ALA A 236 -24.87 -19.37 15.09
N VAL A 237 -24.05 -20.27 14.52
CA VAL A 237 -24.18 -21.72 14.75
C VAL A 237 -23.89 -22.06 16.21
N GLN A 238 -22.83 -21.48 16.79
CA GLN A 238 -22.48 -21.68 18.20
C GLN A 238 -23.61 -21.24 19.13
N GLU A 239 -24.18 -20.05 18.91
CA GLU A 239 -25.31 -19.53 19.70
C GLU A 239 -26.54 -20.45 19.62
N ALA A 240 -26.84 -20.98 18.41
CA ALA A 240 -27.96 -21.89 18.22
C ALA A 240 -27.78 -23.24 18.94
N LEU A 241 -26.54 -23.73 19.03
CA LEU A 241 -26.18 -25.03 19.59
C LEU A 241 -25.42 -24.93 20.93
N GLN A 242 -25.48 -23.77 21.59
CA GLN A 242 -24.64 -23.44 22.74
C GLN A 242 -24.71 -24.48 23.87
N ALA A 243 -25.89 -25.01 24.14
CA ALA A 243 -26.08 -26.01 25.19
C ALA A 243 -25.36 -27.34 24.87
N GLN A 244 -25.42 -27.80 23.61
CA GLN A 244 -24.73 -29.03 23.18
C GLN A 244 -23.23 -28.81 23.11
N TRP A 245 -22.80 -27.64 22.60
CA TRP A 245 -21.39 -27.27 22.55
C TRP A 245 -20.78 -27.21 23.96
N GLN A 246 -21.47 -26.59 24.92
CA GLN A 246 -21.01 -26.52 26.30
C GLN A 246 -20.89 -27.91 26.94
N GLN A 247 -21.88 -28.79 26.74
CA GLN A 247 -21.84 -30.17 27.26
C GLN A 247 -20.65 -30.96 26.72
N ALA A 248 -20.41 -30.88 25.41
CA ALA A 248 -19.29 -31.57 24.78
C ALA A 248 -17.94 -31.04 25.28
N ILE A 249 -17.79 -29.71 25.40
CA ILE A 249 -16.57 -29.08 25.92
C ILE A 249 -16.33 -29.44 27.39
N ASP A 250 -17.38 -29.54 28.21
CA ASP A 250 -17.26 -29.92 29.63
C ASP A 250 -16.87 -31.40 29.85
N GLY A 251 -16.79 -32.20 28.77
CA GLY A 251 -16.22 -33.54 28.77
C GLY A 251 -17.20 -34.66 28.40
N ASP A 252 -18.42 -34.33 27.99
CA ASP A 252 -19.39 -35.32 27.48
C ASP A 252 -19.13 -35.64 26.01
N LEU A 253 -18.18 -36.54 25.76
CA LEU A 253 -17.77 -36.92 24.40
C LEU A 253 -18.89 -37.64 23.61
N ASP A 254 -19.90 -38.19 24.27
CA ASP A 254 -21.03 -38.85 23.60
C ASP A 254 -21.90 -37.85 22.81
N VAL A 255 -21.86 -36.56 23.18
CA VAL A 255 -22.59 -35.48 22.50
C VAL A 255 -21.79 -34.89 21.33
N ALA A 256 -20.48 -35.15 21.24
CA ALA A 256 -19.61 -34.53 20.25
C ALA A 256 -20.01 -34.84 18.80
N ASP A 257 -20.33 -36.10 18.49
CA ASP A 257 -20.76 -36.50 17.14
C ASP A 257 -22.07 -35.81 16.73
N GLY A 258 -23.05 -35.78 17.65
CA GLY A 258 -24.34 -35.11 17.41
C GLY A 258 -24.20 -33.59 17.27
N LEU A 259 -23.29 -32.97 18.02
CA LEU A 259 -22.95 -31.56 17.88
C LEU A 259 -22.36 -31.25 16.51
N VAL A 260 -21.43 -32.07 16.03
CA VAL A 260 -20.79 -31.92 14.70
C VAL A 260 -21.84 -32.00 13.59
N GLU A 261 -22.67 -33.04 13.60
CA GLU A 261 -23.73 -33.22 12.59
C GLU A 261 -24.73 -32.04 12.60
N ALA A 262 -25.23 -31.66 13.78
CA ALA A 262 -26.16 -30.55 13.92
C ALA A 262 -25.55 -29.21 13.49
N SER A 263 -24.26 -29.00 13.76
CA SER A 263 -23.54 -27.79 13.37
C SER A 263 -23.37 -27.71 11.86
N ALA A 264 -23.07 -28.83 11.19
CA ALA A 264 -22.93 -28.89 9.73
C ALA A 264 -24.25 -28.57 9.02
N ASP A 265 -25.37 -29.11 9.52
CA ASP A 265 -26.71 -28.83 9.00
C ASP A 265 -27.08 -27.34 9.17
N GLU A 266 -26.86 -26.78 10.37
CA GLU A 266 -27.17 -25.39 10.65
C GLU A 266 -26.25 -24.42 9.87
N ALA A 267 -24.96 -24.73 9.77
CA ALA A 267 -24.02 -23.97 8.95
C ALA A 267 -24.44 -23.95 7.48
N THR A 268 -24.87 -25.09 6.93
CA THR A 268 -25.36 -25.20 5.55
C THR A 268 -26.63 -24.35 5.35
N ARG A 269 -27.56 -24.40 6.30
CA ARG A 269 -28.80 -23.61 6.28
C ARG A 269 -28.49 -22.11 6.29
N LEU A 270 -27.62 -21.65 7.19
CA LEU A 270 -27.26 -20.24 7.32
C LEU A 270 -26.44 -19.73 6.12
N LYS A 271 -25.48 -20.52 5.62
CA LYS A 271 -24.73 -20.19 4.39
C LYS A 271 -25.67 -20.02 3.19
N THR A 272 -26.68 -20.88 3.04
CA THR A 272 -27.69 -20.78 1.98
C THR A 272 -28.53 -19.51 2.11
N LEU A 273 -28.95 -19.16 3.33
CA LEU A 273 -29.69 -17.92 3.59
C LEU A 273 -28.87 -16.67 3.27
N LEU A 274 -27.58 -16.66 3.63
CA LEU A 274 -26.67 -15.56 3.30
C LEU A 274 -26.48 -15.41 1.79
N GLN A 275 -26.33 -16.51 1.06
CA GLN A 275 -26.23 -16.51 -0.40
C GLN A 275 -27.52 -15.99 -1.07
N ALA A 276 -28.69 -16.40 -0.58
CA ALA A 276 -29.97 -15.93 -1.09
C ALA A 276 -30.23 -14.44 -0.78
N GLY A 277 -29.65 -13.93 0.31
CA GLY A 277 -29.70 -12.51 0.69
C GLY A 277 -28.65 -11.62 0.00
N ARG A 278 -27.86 -12.16 -0.94
CA ARG A 278 -26.86 -11.37 -1.67
C ARG A 278 -27.51 -10.42 -2.66
N ASP A 279 -27.00 -9.19 -2.66
CA ASP A 279 -27.29 -8.21 -3.69
C ASP A 279 -26.11 -8.12 -4.66
N ALA A 280 -26.24 -8.81 -5.79
CA ALA A 280 -25.21 -8.86 -6.82
C ALA A 280 -24.92 -7.48 -7.44
N LEU A 281 -25.87 -6.54 -7.43
CA LEU A 281 -25.64 -5.19 -7.93
C LEU A 281 -24.72 -4.42 -6.99
N ILE A 282 -24.87 -4.59 -5.67
CA ILE A 282 -23.96 -3.97 -4.69
C ILE A 282 -22.54 -4.52 -4.84
N GLU A 283 -22.39 -5.84 -5.01
CA GLU A 283 -21.07 -6.47 -5.21
C GLU A 283 -20.39 -5.97 -6.49
N LEU A 284 -21.11 -5.97 -7.63
CA LEU A 284 -20.59 -5.48 -8.91
C LEU A 284 -20.23 -4.00 -8.91
N ASN A 285 -20.95 -3.18 -8.14
CA ASN A 285 -20.59 -1.78 -7.97
C ASN A 285 -19.40 -1.60 -7.02
N SER A 286 -19.20 -2.52 -6.08
CA SER A 286 -18.16 -2.40 -5.06
C SER A 286 -16.75 -2.61 -5.63
N CYS A 287 -16.60 -3.50 -6.60
CA CYS A 287 -15.36 -3.68 -7.35
C CYS A 287 -15.70 -4.02 -8.80
N ARG A 288 -15.09 -3.28 -9.73
CA ARG A 288 -15.16 -3.53 -11.18
C ARG A 288 -13.84 -4.18 -11.61
N PRO A 289 -13.75 -5.52 -11.74
CA PRO A 289 -12.47 -6.21 -11.85
C PRO A 289 -11.62 -5.74 -13.03
N GLU A 290 -12.21 -5.63 -14.22
CA GLU A 290 -11.48 -5.21 -15.44
C GLU A 290 -10.85 -3.81 -15.27
N VAL A 291 -11.61 -2.85 -14.73
CA VAL A 291 -11.11 -1.48 -14.49
C VAL A 291 -10.05 -1.48 -13.37
N ALA A 292 -10.26 -2.29 -12.32
CA ALA A 292 -9.30 -2.39 -11.23
C ALA A 292 -7.99 -3.03 -11.68
N GLU A 293 -8.03 -4.08 -12.51
CA GLU A 293 -6.84 -4.74 -13.08
C GLU A 293 -6.02 -3.77 -13.95
N ASP A 294 -6.68 -2.99 -14.82
CA ASP A 294 -6.00 -1.98 -15.64
C ASP A 294 -5.33 -0.90 -14.77
N LEU A 295 -6.00 -0.44 -13.71
CA LEU A 295 -5.45 0.54 -12.77
C LEU A 295 -4.28 -0.04 -11.95
N ILE A 296 -4.40 -1.28 -11.48
CA ILE A 296 -3.34 -1.97 -10.75
C ILE A 296 -2.10 -2.10 -11.64
N ALA A 297 -2.27 -2.54 -12.89
CA ALA A 297 -1.18 -2.67 -13.85
C ALA A 297 -0.49 -1.33 -14.12
N ALA A 298 -1.25 -0.24 -14.25
CA ALA A 298 -0.68 1.10 -14.43
C ALA A 298 0.15 1.55 -13.21
N ILE A 299 -0.33 1.28 -12.00
CA ILE A 299 0.41 1.61 -10.76
C ILE A 299 1.67 0.75 -10.64
N GLU A 300 1.60 -0.55 -10.93
CA GLU A 300 2.75 -1.46 -10.88
C GLU A 300 3.81 -1.10 -11.94
N ASP A 301 3.39 -0.68 -13.14
CA ASP A 301 4.30 -0.18 -14.17
C ASP A 301 5.04 1.08 -13.68
N GLU A 302 4.33 2.05 -13.11
CA GLU A 302 4.92 3.27 -12.55
C GLU A 302 5.92 2.99 -11.42
N GLU A 303 5.63 2.04 -10.53
CA GLU A 303 6.53 1.65 -9.44
C GLU A 303 7.77 0.88 -9.90
N SER A 304 7.65 0.11 -10.99
CA SER A 304 8.79 -0.64 -11.54
C SER A 304 9.86 0.29 -12.13
N GLU A 305 9.49 1.52 -12.46
CA GLU A 305 10.40 2.52 -12.95
C GLU A 305 11.24 3.11 -11.80
N ALA A 306 12.56 2.94 -11.85
CA ALA A 306 13.49 3.50 -10.85
C ALA A 306 13.56 5.05 -10.82
N ARG A 307 12.57 5.75 -11.41
CA ARG A 307 12.56 7.20 -11.59
C ARG A 307 12.54 7.96 -10.28
N VAL A 308 11.75 7.52 -9.29
CA VAL A 308 11.71 8.17 -7.96
C VAL A 308 13.08 8.09 -7.32
N ARG A 309 13.69 6.89 -7.36
CA ARG A 309 15.01 6.64 -6.80
C ARG A 309 16.06 7.50 -7.49
N ASP A 310 16.13 7.47 -8.81
CA ASP A 310 17.12 8.23 -9.58
C ASP A 310 17.00 9.74 -9.33
N TYR A 311 15.77 10.26 -9.31
CA TYR A 311 15.48 11.65 -8.98
C TYR A 311 15.96 12.02 -7.56
N MET A 312 15.63 11.18 -6.56
CA MET A 312 16.00 11.45 -5.18
C MET A 312 17.49 11.29 -4.94
N MET A 313 18.18 10.35 -5.60
CA MET A 313 19.63 10.21 -5.53
C MET A 313 20.33 11.48 -6.03
N GLU A 314 19.88 12.05 -7.16
CA GLU A 314 20.41 13.30 -7.67
C GLU A 314 20.12 14.48 -6.71
N ALA A 315 18.89 14.55 -6.18
CA ALA A 315 18.53 15.58 -5.21
C ALA A 315 19.36 15.49 -3.93
N PHE A 316 19.61 14.28 -3.41
CA PHE A 316 20.39 14.04 -2.20
C PHE A 316 21.86 14.43 -2.37
N ASP A 317 22.48 14.12 -3.52
CA ASP A 317 23.85 14.56 -3.81
C ASP A 317 23.95 16.11 -3.83
N ILE A 318 22.96 16.78 -4.40
CA ILE A 318 22.91 18.26 -4.47
C ILE A 318 22.67 18.89 -3.09
N LEU A 319 21.79 18.29 -2.28
CA LEU A 319 21.36 18.82 -0.98
C LEU A 319 22.26 18.38 0.18
N GLY A 320 23.23 17.51 -0.08
CA GLY A 320 24.20 17.03 0.91
C GLY A 320 23.60 16.02 1.88
N VAL A 321 22.77 15.11 1.39
CA VAL A 321 22.29 13.94 2.13
C VAL A 321 23.20 12.76 1.81
N ASP A 322 23.77 12.16 2.85
CA ASP A 322 24.56 10.95 2.73
C ASP A 322 23.63 9.74 2.58
N VAL A 323 23.90 8.91 1.57
CA VAL A 323 23.16 7.69 1.28
C VAL A 323 24.10 6.49 1.49
N GLU A 324 23.75 5.62 2.43
CA GLU A 324 24.46 4.37 2.71
C GLU A 324 23.62 3.19 2.22
N ASP A 325 24.19 2.33 1.37
CA ASP A 325 23.54 1.09 0.90
C ASP A 325 23.25 0.16 2.09
N HIS A 326 22.02 -0.36 2.16
CA HIS A 326 21.60 -1.30 3.18
C HIS A 326 21.27 -2.68 2.55
N ALA A 327 20.39 -3.47 3.14
CA ALA A 327 19.92 -4.72 2.56
C ALA A 327 19.18 -4.49 1.23
N ASP A 328 18.78 -5.57 0.54
CA ASP A 328 18.17 -5.52 -0.79
C ASP A 328 17.12 -4.40 -0.95
N HIS A 329 17.36 -3.51 -1.90
CA HIS A 329 16.49 -2.37 -2.27
C HIS A 329 16.24 -1.33 -1.16
N SER A 330 17.08 -1.29 -0.13
CA SER A 330 16.97 -0.34 0.97
C SER A 330 18.22 0.52 1.13
N ASP A 331 18.02 1.77 1.52
CA ASP A 331 19.10 2.75 1.73
C ASP A 331 18.91 3.42 3.11
N ILE A 332 20.01 3.78 3.76
CA ILE A 332 20.00 4.61 4.97
C ILE A 332 20.34 6.04 4.57
N LEU A 333 19.42 6.96 4.85
CA LEU A 333 19.55 8.39 4.56
C LEU A 333 19.99 9.13 5.82
N ARG A 334 21.04 9.94 5.73
CA ARG A 334 21.54 10.76 6.84
C ARG A 334 21.92 12.18 6.38
N PRO A 335 21.78 13.20 7.24
CA PRO A 335 22.36 14.51 6.96
C PRO A 335 23.88 14.43 6.85
N GLY A 336 24.45 14.82 5.71
CA GLY A 336 25.90 14.87 5.49
C GLY A 336 26.54 16.18 5.95
N GLU A 337 27.86 16.30 5.77
CA GLU A 337 28.62 17.49 6.20
C GLU A 337 28.19 18.80 5.50
N GLN A 338 27.68 18.70 4.26
CA GLN A 338 27.23 19.83 3.44
C GLN A 338 25.70 19.96 3.43
N TYR A 339 25.01 19.30 4.37
CA TYR A 339 23.55 19.25 4.38
C TYR A 339 22.91 20.64 4.44
N GLN A 340 22.06 20.93 3.46
CA GLN A 340 21.32 22.19 3.38
C GLN A 340 20.02 22.10 4.18
N ALA A 341 20.14 22.26 5.50
CA ALA A 341 19.01 22.21 6.42
C ALA A 341 17.81 23.04 5.94
N GLY A 342 16.62 22.43 5.95
CA GLY A 342 15.37 23.04 5.51
C GLY A 342 14.96 22.75 4.06
N HIS A 343 15.78 22.04 3.27
CA HIS A 343 15.42 21.64 1.90
C HIS A 343 14.88 20.20 1.77
N VAL A 344 15.24 19.32 2.71
CA VAL A 344 14.71 17.96 2.77
C VAL A 344 13.79 17.88 3.97
N ALA A 345 12.51 17.64 3.71
CA ALA A 345 11.50 17.45 4.74
C ALA A 345 11.69 16.08 5.43
N GLU A 346 11.35 16.02 6.71
CA GLU A 346 11.24 14.75 7.47
C GLU A 346 12.51 13.89 7.57
N LEU A 347 13.70 14.43 7.28
CA LEU A 347 14.96 13.72 7.50
C LEU A 347 15.42 13.86 8.96
N PRO A 348 15.46 12.77 9.77
CA PRO A 348 15.90 12.82 11.15
C PRO A 348 17.42 12.99 11.26
N GLU A 349 17.92 13.55 12.37
CA GLU A 349 19.37 13.67 12.61
C GLU A 349 20.07 12.31 12.72
N ASP A 350 19.39 11.32 13.30
CA ASP A 350 19.92 9.95 13.44
C ASP A 350 19.82 9.12 12.15
N GLY A 351 19.17 9.68 11.12
CA GLY A 351 18.88 9.04 9.83
C GLY A 351 17.58 8.24 9.80
N ILE A 352 17.21 7.82 8.60
CA ILE A 352 16.03 6.98 8.32
C ILE A 352 16.39 5.89 7.32
N THR A 353 15.83 4.70 7.49
CA THR A 353 15.97 3.63 6.50
C THR A 353 14.76 3.65 5.57
N VAL A 354 15.03 3.66 4.28
CA VAL A 354 14.01 3.74 3.24
C VAL A 354 14.09 2.53 2.33
N THR A 355 12.98 2.20 1.68
CA THR A 355 12.93 1.20 0.60
C THR A 355 12.27 1.80 -0.64
N TRP A 356 12.77 1.39 -1.80
CA TRP A 356 12.21 1.75 -3.11
C TRP A 356 11.31 0.66 -3.66
N ASP A 357 11.21 -0.46 -2.95
CA ASP A 357 10.43 -1.63 -3.32
C ASP A 357 9.22 -1.79 -2.39
N ARG A 358 8.03 -1.94 -2.99
CA ARG A 358 6.76 -2.08 -2.26
C ARG A 358 6.71 -3.39 -1.47
N GLN A 359 7.23 -4.49 -2.02
CA GLN A 359 7.18 -5.79 -1.36
C GLN A 359 8.00 -5.76 -0.06
N ASN A 360 9.20 -5.18 -0.09
CA ASN A 360 10.02 -4.98 1.09
C ASN A 360 9.32 -4.09 2.13
N ALA A 361 8.61 -3.02 1.71
CA ALA A 361 7.83 -2.18 2.62
C ALA A 361 6.67 -2.92 3.30
N LEU A 362 6.01 -3.84 2.59
CA LEU A 362 4.92 -4.67 3.15
C LEU A 362 5.44 -5.67 4.20
N GLU A 363 6.67 -6.15 4.02
CA GLU A 363 7.33 -7.09 4.94
C GLU A 363 8.00 -6.38 6.12
N ARG A 364 8.41 -5.12 5.92
CA ARG A 364 9.16 -4.29 6.87
C ARG A 364 8.48 -2.93 7.07
N GLU A 365 7.54 -2.88 8.00
CA GLU A 365 6.84 -1.64 8.39
C GLU A 365 7.77 -0.55 8.96
N ASP A 366 8.98 -0.91 9.39
CA ASP A 366 9.99 0.03 9.88
C ASP A 366 10.72 0.81 8.77
N LEU A 367 10.58 0.38 7.52
CA LEU A 367 11.15 1.07 6.35
C LEU A 367 10.14 2.07 5.79
N ALA A 368 10.59 3.29 5.50
CA ALA A 368 9.77 4.25 4.77
C ALA A 368 9.76 3.91 3.27
N PHE A 369 8.57 3.66 2.71
CA PHE A 369 8.40 3.41 1.28
C PHE A 369 8.44 4.71 0.48
N MET A 370 9.42 4.83 -0.42
CA MET A 370 9.64 6.04 -1.20
C MET A 370 8.89 5.99 -2.53
N SER A 371 7.76 6.70 -2.60
CA SER A 371 6.99 6.96 -3.83
C SER A 371 7.01 8.45 -4.19
N TRP A 372 6.47 8.82 -5.36
CA TRP A 372 6.28 10.23 -5.72
C TRP A 372 5.39 11.01 -4.73
N GLU A 373 4.53 10.32 -3.99
CA GLU A 373 3.63 10.92 -2.99
C GLU A 373 4.26 11.01 -1.59
N HIS A 374 5.43 10.41 -1.38
CA HIS A 374 6.07 10.43 -0.07
C HIS A 374 6.39 11.89 0.35
N PRO A 375 6.10 12.31 1.61
CA PRO A 375 6.30 13.70 2.05
C PRO A 375 7.72 14.25 1.86
N MET A 376 8.74 13.40 1.98
CA MET A 376 10.12 13.77 1.69
C MET A 376 10.34 14.10 0.20
N VAL A 377 9.71 13.35 -0.71
CA VAL A 377 9.84 13.55 -2.16
C VAL A 377 9.12 14.82 -2.58
N THR A 378 7.86 14.97 -2.19
CA THR A 378 7.08 16.19 -2.46
C THR A 378 7.70 17.41 -1.79
N GLY A 379 8.19 17.27 -0.55
CA GLY A 379 8.90 18.34 0.16
C GLY A 379 10.19 18.79 -0.52
N VAL A 380 10.96 17.86 -1.10
CA VAL A 380 12.14 18.20 -1.91
C VAL A 380 11.74 18.93 -3.19
N MET A 381 10.70 18.46 -3.90
CA MET A 381 10.18 19.14 -5.09
C MET A 381 9.72 20.57 -4.78
N ASP A 382 8.95 20.74 -3.71
CA ASP A 382 8.46 22.03 -3.24
C ASP A 382 9.61 22.93 -2.83
N SER A 383 10.61 22.41 -2.12
CA SER A 383 11.77 23.18 -1.72
C SER A 383 12.57 23.69 -2.93
N VAL A 384 12.84 22.81 -3.91
CA VAL A 384 13.58 23.18 -5.12
C VAL A 384 12.83 24.22 -5.95
N THR A 385 11.51 24.05 -6.12
CA THR A 385 10.69 24.97 -6.94
C THR A 385 10.41 26.32 -6.25
N SER A 386 10.27 26.33 -4.91
CA SER A 386 10.02 27.55 -4.14
C SER A 386 11.29 28.32 -3.76
N SER A 387 12.43 27.64 -3.66
CA SER A 387 13.72 28.29 -3.33
C SER A 387 14.32 29.07 -4.50
N GLY A 388 15.40 29.80 -4.25
CA GLY A 388 16.19 30.43 -5.31
C GLY A 388 17.20 29.48 -5.98
N LEU A 389 17.23 28.20 -5.58
CA LEU A 389 18.19 27.22 -6.09
C LEU A 389 17.90 26.94 -7.57
N GLY A 390 18.94 26.86 -8.41
CA GLY A 390 18.79 26.54 -9.83
C GLY A 390 18.16 27.62 -10.72
N LYS A 391 17.60 28.72 -10.17
CA LYS A 391 16.93 29.78 -10.96
C LYS A 391 17.86 30.60 -11.86
N ALA A 392 19.16 30.63 -11.59
CA ALA A 392 20.13 31.35 -12.42
C ALA A 392 21.47 30.61 -12.52
N ALA A 393 21.93 30.37 -13.74
CA ALA A 393 23.22 29.71 -14.00
C ALA A 393 24.01 30.39 -15.14
N LEU A 394 25.33 30.24 -15.10
CA LEU A 394 26.24 30.65 -16.16
C LEU A 394 27.14 29.47 -16.56
N ALA A 395 27.08 29.07 -17.82
CA ALA A 395 27.84 27.96 -18.37
C ALA A 395 28.71 28.39 -19.56
N SER A 396 29.77 27.63 -19.85
CA SER A 396 30.53 27.76 -21.08
C SER A 396 30.25 26.61 -22.04
N LEU A 397 30.29 26.89 -23.33
CA LEU A 397 30.05 25.92 -24.40
C LEU A 397 31.19 25.99 -25.41
N SER A 398 31.74 24.86 -25.84
CA SER A 398 32.78 24.85 -26.90
C SER A 398 32.30 24.07 -28.13
N VAL A 399 31.94 24.79 -29.19
CA VAL A 399 31.46 24.21 -30.44
C VAL A 399 32.13 24.92 -31.61
N LYS A 400 32.79 24.15 -32.49
CA LYS A 400 33.49 24.68 -33.68
C LYS A 400 32.60 25.48 -34.64
N ALA A 401 31.29 25.22 -34.61
CA ALA A 401 30.32 25.86 -35.48
C ALA A 401 29.88 27.27 -35.00
N LEU A 402 30.18 27.65 -33.75
CA LEU A 402 29.80 28.94 -33.19
C LEU A 402 31.05 29.82 -32.97
N PRO A 403 31.01 31.12 -33.33
CA PRO A 403 32.09 32.04 -33.02
C PRO A 403 32.28 32.20 -31.51
N PRO A 404 33.53 32.28 -31.01
CA PRO A 404 33.79 32.61 -29.61
C PRO A 404 33.11 33.92 -29.18
N GLY A 405 32.55 33.94 -27.98
CA GLY A 405 31.82 35.10 -27.45
C GLY A 405 30.36 35.21 -27.90
N THR A 406 29.85 34.25 -28.67
CA THR A 406 28.40 34.10 -28.89
C THR A 406 27.70 33.77 -27.57
N LEU A 407 26.56 34.40 -27.32
CA LEU A 407 25.70 34.13 -26.16
C LEU A 407 24.46 33.37 -26.58
N LEU A 408 24.10 32.38 -25.75
CA LEU A 408 22.81 31.71 -25.77
C LEU A 408 22.15 31.84 -24.40
N MET A 409 20.82 31.87 -24.37
CA MET A 409 20.04 31.89 -23.14
C MET A 409 19.01 30.78 -23.21
N GLU A 410 19.08 29.88 -22.24
CA GLU A 410 18.01 28.94 -21.95
C GLU A 410 17.13 29.54 -20.85
N ALA A 411 15.83 29.58 -21.09
CA ALA A 411 14.83 30.08 -20.16
C ALA A 411 13.74 29.02 -19.94
N LEU A 412 13.31 28.88 -18.69
CA LEU A 412 12.25 27.97 -18.28
C LEU A 412 11.05 28.78 -17.78
N PHE A 413 9.91 28.58 -18.41
CA PHE A 413 8.64 29.16 -18.01
C PHE A 413 7.72 28.08 -17.47
N THR A 414 6.97 28.38 -16.42
CA THR A 414 5.91 27.51 -15.91
C THR A 414 4.57 28.23 -15.98
N VAL A 415 3.47 27.47 -16.02
CA VAL A 415 2.15 28.06 -15.89
C VAL A 415 1.90 28.39 -14.43
N HIS A 416 1.80 29.67 -14.11
CA HIS A 416 1.42 30.16 -12.80
C HIS A 416 -0.08 30.47 -12.78
N CYS A 417 -0.82 29.73 -11.94
CA CYS A 417 -2.25 29.86 -11.77
C CYS A 417 -2.61 29.88 -10.27
N PRO A 418 -2.70 31.06 -9.64
CA PRO A 418 -3.03 31.15 -8.22
C PRO A 418 -4.48 30.75 -7.98
N ALA A 419 -4.69 29.60 -7.34
CA ALA A 419 -6.00 29.03 -7.09
C ALA A 419 -6.00 28.18 -5.80
N PRO A 420 -7.15 27.97 -5.15
CA PRO A 420 -7.26 27.02 -4.05
C PRO A 420 -6.89 25.60 -4.48
N GLU A 421 -6.13 24.88 -3.66
CA GLU A 421 -5.74 23.48 -3.90
C GLU A 421 -6.95 22.55 -4.14
N ALA A 422 -8.10 22.86 -3.52
CA ALA A 422 -9.34 22.14 -3.71
C ALA A 422 -9.81 22.04 -5.18
N LEU A 423 -9.39 22.99 -6.05
CA LEU A 423 -9.72 22.97 -7.47
C LEU A 423 -8.84 22.00 -8.28
N GLN A 424 -7.72 21.53 -7.72
CA GLN A 424 -6.81 20.53 -8.34
C GLN A 424 -6.40 20.88 -9.79
N LEU A 425 -6.09 22.15 -10.06
CA LEU A 425 -5.86 22.63 -11.44
C LEU A 425 -4.64 22.00 -12.13
N THR A 426 -3.70 21.44 -11.37
CA THR A 426 -2.54 20.69 -11.87
C THR A 426 -2.90 19.45 -12.69
N ARG A 427 -4.16 18.97 -12.59
CA ARG A 427 -4.68 17.89 -13.43
C ARG A 427 -4.97 18.31 -14.87
N TYR A 428 -5.14 19.61 -15.11
CA TYR A 428 -5.57 20.16 -16.39
C TYR A 428 -4.52 21.09 -17.01
N LEU A 429 -3.83 21.88 -16.16
CA LEU A 429 -2.71 22.71 -16.58
C LEU A 429 -1.41 21.91 -16.56
N PRO A 430 -0.53 22.09 -17.56
CA PRO A 430 0.72 21.36 -17.59
C PRO A 430 1.62 21.74 -16.42
N VAL A 431 2.18 20.72 -15.77
CA VAL A 431 3.23 20.89 -14.76
C VAL A 431 4.62 20.99 -15.43
N SER A 432 4.76 20.48 -16.65
CA SER A 432 6.02 20.54 -17.40
C SER A 432 6.36 21.98 -17.83
N PRO A 433 7.63 22.40 -17.66
CA PRO A 433 8.04 23.75 -18.04
C PRO A 433 8.12 23.93 -19.55
N LEU A 434 7.76 25.12 -20.02
CA LEU A 434 8.06 25.62 -21.36
C LEU A 434 9.53 26.05 -21.40
N ARG A 435 10.34 25.34 -22.19
CA ARG A 435 11.74 25.66 -22.41
C ARG A 435 11.96 26.45 -23.70
N LEU A 436 12.62 27.59 -23.59
CA LEU A 436 13.07 28.40 -24.72
C LEU A 436 14.60 28.51 -24.72
N LEU A 437 15.21 28.35 -25.90
CA LEU A 437 16.65 28.57 -26.08
C LEU A 437 16.85 29.60 -27.18
N VAL A 438 17.42 30.75 -26.85
CA VAL A 438 17.56 31.86 -27.81
C VAL A 438 19.01 32.33 -27.95
N ASP A 439 19.32 32.90 -29.12
CA ASP A 439 20.52 33.71 -29.31
C ASP A 439 20.26 35.21 -29.00
N VAL A 440 21.30 36.04 -29.10
CA VAL A 440 21.22 37.49 -28.85
C VAL A 440 20.24 38.21 -29.78
N ASN A 441 19.92 37.64 -30.95
CA ASN A 441 18.99 38.22 -31.91
C ASN A 441 17.54 37.72 -31.69
N GLY A 442 17.29 36.89 -30.68
CA GLY A 442 15.98 36.29 -30.40
C GLY A 442 15.62 35.13 -31.32
N LYS A 443 16.60 34.47 -31.97
CA LYS A 443 16.33 33.26 -32.75
C LYS A 443 16.10 32.08 -31.79
N GLU A 444 14.95 31.43 -31.90
CA GLU A 444 14.57 30.23 -31.15
C GLU A 444 15.34 28.98 -31.66
N LEU A 445 15.90 28.21 -30.74
CA LEU A 445 16.80 27.08 -30.98
C LEU A 445 16.44 25.83 -30.16
N SER A 446 15.39 25.84 -29.33
CA SER A 446 15.01 24.71 -28.47
C SER A 446 14.84 23.41 -29.24
N GLY A 447 14.21 23.45 -30.43
CA GLY A 447 14.02 22.27 -31.27
C GLY A 447 15.31 21.74 -31.91
N ALA A 448 16.30 22.61 -32.14
CA ALA A 448 17.59 22.20 -32.70
C ALA A 448 18.55 21.66 -31.63
N LEU A 449 18.43 22.13 -30.39
CA LEU A 449 19.27 21.74 -29.27
C LEU A 449 18.43 21.43 -28.02
N PRO A 450 18.04 20.16 -27.83
CA PRO A 450 17.33 19.68 -26.65
C PRO A 450 18.12 19.91 -25.34
N HIS A 451 17.42 19.85 -24.21
CA HIS A 451 18.00 20.12 -22.89
C HIS A 451 19.20 19.21 -22.56
N ASP A 452 19.03 17.89 -22.67
CA ASP A 452 20.06 16.92 -22.26
C ASP A 452 21.34 17.09 -23.08
N ARG A 453 21.20 17.23 -24.41
CA ARG A 453 22.34 17.51 -25.30
C ARG A 453 23.03 18.82 -24.98
N LEU A 454 22.26 19.86 -24.67
CA LEU A 454 22.86 21.12 -24.25
C LEU A 454 23.63 20.96 -22.94
N ASN A 455 23.09 20.20 -22.00
CA ASN A 455 23.71 19.96 -20.69
C ASN A 455 25.04 19.20 -20.83
N GLU A 456 25.10 18.15 -21.64
CA GLU A 456 26.32 17.39 -21.95
C GLU A 456 27.44 18.26 -22.55
N MET A 457 27.09 19.27 -23.34
CA MET A 457 28.04 20.15 -24.00
C MET A 457 28.49 21.33 -23.13
N CYS A 458 27.75 21.63 -22.06
CA CYS A 458 28.06 22.73 -21.16
C CYS A 458 29.09 22.34 -20.11
N SER A 459 29.92 23.30 -19.73
CA SER A 459 30.85 23.15 -18.62
C SER A 459 30.79 24.32 -17.66
N ASN A 460 31.11 24.07 -16.39
CA ASN A 460 31.11 25.10 -15.36
C ASN A 460 32.15 26.19 -15.61
N ILE A 461 31.75 27.45 -15.41
CA ILE A 461 32.66 28.60 -15.43
C ILE A 461 33.18 28.86 -14.03
N ARG A 462 34.49 29.03 -13.87
CA ARG A 462 35.10 29.42 -12.59
C ARG A 462 34.53 30.76 -12.11
N ARG A 463 34.16 30.84 -10.83
CA ARG A 463 33.51 32.02 -10.21
C ARG A 463 34.21 33.35 -10.51
N ARG A 464 35.55 33.38 -10.50
CA ARG A 464 36.34 34.59 -10.80
C ARG A 464 36.16 35.05 -12.26
N THR A 465 36.09 34.11 -13.19
CA THR A 465 35.84 34.39 -14.62
C THR A 465 34.41 34.87 -14.83
N ALA A 466 33.43 34.21 -14.18
CA ALA A 466 32.04 34.62 -14.22
C ALA A 466 31.85 36.07 -13.74
N GLN A 467 32.44 36.44 -12.61
CA GLN A 467 32.37 37.81 -12.06
C GLN A 467 32.92 38.89 -13.01
N ALA A 468 33.87 38.55 -13.89
CA ALA A 468 34.42 39.46 -14.88
C ALA A 468 33.56 39.57 -16.14
N ILE A 469 32.90 38.47 -16.54
CA ILE A 469 32.08 38.39 -17.76
C ILE A 469 30.69 39.00 -17.54
N VAL A 470 30.04 38.70 -16.42
CA VAL A 470 28.63 39.08 -16.16
C VAL A 470 28.35 40.57 -16.39
N PRO A 471 29.15 41.53 -15.92
CA PRO A 471 28.90 42.95 -16.17
C PRO A 471 28.98 43.35 -17.66
N GLN A 472 29.78 42.63 -18.46
CA GLN A 472 29.98 42.93 -19.87
C GLN A 472 28.81 42.44 -20.72
N ILE A 473 28.21 41.31 -20.36
CA ILE A 473 27.12 40.68 -21.10
C ILE A 473 25.73 41.11 -20.61
N ARG A 474 25.64 41.83 -19.48
CA ARG A 474 24.36 42.23 -18.86
C ARG A 474 23.36 42.89 -19.82
N PRO A 475 23.74 43.88 -20.67
CA PRO A 475 22.78 44.51 -21.58
C PRO A 475 22.21 43.53 -22.62
N GLN A 476 23.03 42.57 -23.07
CA GLN A 476 22.62 41.54 -24.02
C GLN A 476 21.69 40.54 -23.34
N VAL A 477 21.99 40.15 -22.10
CA VAL A 477 21.12 39.29 -21.28
C VAL A 477 19.76 39.95 -21.06
N GLU A 478 19.71 41.23 -20.69
CA GLU A 478 18.43 41.97 -20.55
C GLU A 478 17.62 41.95 -21.85
N THR A 479 18.27 42.16 -23.00
CA THR A 479 17.62 42.07 -24.31
C THR A 479 17.10 40.66 -24.61
N MET A 480 17.85 39.62 -24.23
CA MET A 480 17.45 38.23 -24.41
C MET A 480 16.29 37.84 -23.51
N VAL A 481 16.19 38.40 -22.30
CA VAL A 481 15.00 38.25 -21.42
C VAL A 481 13.76 38.79 -22.14
N ASP A 482 13.82 40.00 -22.70
CA ASP A 482 12.70 40.58 -23.47
C ASP A 482 12.32 39.69 -24.68
N HIS A 483 13.30 39.02 -25.30
CA HIS A 483 13.05 38.09 -26.39
C HIS A 483 12.32 36.83 -25.92
N VAL A 484 12.78 36.17 -24.85
CA VAL A 484 12.13 34.94 -24.36
C VAL A 484 10.74 35.21 -23.80
N GLU A 485 10.52 36.35 -23.12
CA GLU A 485 9.18 36.73 -22.64
C GLU A 485 8.21 36.86 -23.82
N ARG A 486 8.58 37.61 -24.87
CA ARG A 486 7.74 37.78 -26.07
C ARG A 486 7.52 36.48 -26.83
N LEU A 487 8.54 35.61 -26.87
CA LEU A 487 8.42 34.30 -27.51
C LEU A 487 7.55 33.33 -26.69
N SER A 488 7.44 33.53 -25.39
CA SER A 488 6.60 32.69 -24.52
C SER A 488 5.10 33.01 -24.65
N GLU A 489 4.72 34.28 -24.86
CA GLU A 489 3.32 34.74 -24.88
C GLU A 489 2.37 33.88 -25.74
N PRO A 490 2.72 33.49 -27.00
CA PRO A 490 1.82 32.72 -27.86
C PRO A 490 1.56 31.29 -27.37
N HIS A 491 2.35 30.78 -26.41
CA HIS A 491 2.20 29.42 -25.88
C HIS A 491 1.10 29.33 -24.81
N LEU A 492 0.74 30.42 -24.15
CA LEU A 492 -0.22 30.38 -23.03
C LEU A 492 -1.64 30.04 -23.48
N GLU A 493 -2.15 30.66 -24.53
CA GLU A 493 -3.54 30.47 -24.99
C GLU A 493 -3.85 29.04 -25.46
N PRO A 494 -2.96 28.34 -26.21
CA PRO A 494 -3.13 26.92 -26.49
C PRO A 494 -3.21 26.07 -25.22
N LEU A 495 -2.36 26.32 -24.22
CA LEU A 495 -2.35 25.58 -22.96
C LEU A 495 -3.64 25.80 -22.16
N LYS A 496 -4.13 27.05 -22.09
CA LYS A 496 -5.43 27.36 -21.47
C LYS A 496 -6.58 26.65 -22.18
N SER A 497 -6.59 26.72 -23.51
CA SER A 497 -7.66 26.11 -24.32
C SER A 497 -7.71 24.59 -24.11
N GLN A 498 -6.55 23.92 -24.13
CA GLN A 498 -6.44 22.50 -23.85
C GLN A 498 -6.90 22.15 -22.43
N ALA A 499 -6.50 22.93 -21.42
CA ALA A 499 -6.91 22.71 -20.05
C ALA A 499 -8.43 22.89 -19.86
N LEU A 500 -9.04 23.87 -20.52
CA LEU A 500 -10.48 24.08 -20.51
C LEU A 500 -11.25 22.94 -21.19
N GLU A 501 -10.73 22.42 -22.31
CA GLU A 501 -11.31 21.24 -22.98
C GLU A 501 -11.24 20.00 -22.08
N GLN A 502 -10.12 19.77 -21.40
CA GLN A 502 -9.97 18.67 -20.44
C GLN A 502 -10.88 18.83 -19.21
N LEU A 503 -11.03 20.06 -18.70
CA LEU A 503 -11.92 20.38 -17.59
C LEU A 503 -13.39 20.07 -17.96
N GLU A 504 -13.84 20.51 -19.14
CA GLU A 504 -15.19 20.22 -19.66
C GLU A 504 -15.39 18.71 -19.87
N ALA A 505 -14.39 18.01 -20.40
CA ALA A 505 -14.44 16.56 -20.59
C ALA A 505 -14.51 15.78 -19.26
N SER A 506 -13.98 16.34 -18.18
CA SER A 506 -14.00 15.74 -16.84
C SER A 506 -15.32 16.00 -16.10
N PHE A 507 -15.72 17.27 -15.98
CA PHE A 507 -16.89 17.66 -15.20
C PHE A 507 -18.21 17.48 -15.97
N GLY A 508 -18.22 17.77 -17.27
CA GLY A 508 -19.44 17.78 -18.08
C GLY A 508 -20.19 16.44 -18.08
N PRO A 509 -19.52 15.30 -18.31
CA PRO A 509 -20.17 13.99 -18.23
C PRO A 509 -20.71 13.67 -16.83
N GLU A 510 -19.97 13.99 -15.77
CA GLU A 510 -20.38 13.68 -14.40
C GLU A 510 -21.58 14.55 -13.97
N ILE A 511 -21.58 15.86 -14.26
CA ILE A 511 -22.73 16.73 -13.99
C ILE A 511 -23.98 16.21 -14.72
N ARG A 512 -23.88 15.90 -16.03
CA ARG A 512 -25.00 15.33 -16.79
C ARG A 512 -25.48 14.00 -16.22
N ARG A 513 -24.55 13.15 -15.76
CA ARG A 513 -24.87 11.88 -15.10
C ARG A 513 -25.62 12.11 -13.80
N LEU A 514 -25.15 12.99 -12.92
CA LEU A 514 -25.81 13.32 -11.65
C LEU A 514 -27.22 13.88 -11.87
N GLU A 515 -27.38 14.79 -12.84
CA GLU A 515 -28.69 15.34 -13.21
C GLU A 515 -29.65 14.27 -13.75
N ALA A 516 -29.15 13.34 -14.56
CA ALA A 516 -29.95 12.23 -15.05
C ALA A 516 -30.35 11.30 -13.91
N LEU A 517 -29.41 11.00 -13.00
CA LEU A 517 -29.65 10.14 -11.85
C LEU A 517 -30.61 10.76 -10.84
N GLN A 518 -30.54 12.07 -10.58
CA GLN A 518 -31.44 12.77 -9.65
C GLN A 518 -32.92 12.60 -10.05
N LYS A 519 -33.22 12.47 -11.35
CA LYS A 519 -34.59 12.24 -11.85
C LYS A 519 -35.17 10.87 -11.47
N VAL A 520 -34.30 9.89 -11.20
CA VAL A 520 -34.67 8.48 -11.00
C VAL A 520 -34.25 7.92 -9.64
N ASN A 521 -33.34 8.59 -8.94
CA ASN A 521 -32.81 8.22 -7.64
C ASN A 521 -32.89 9.42 -6.67
N PRO A 522 -33.82 9.39 -5.69
CA PRO A 522 -34.01 10.50 -4.75
C PRO A 522 -32.85 10.67 -3.75
N ALA A 523 -31.88 9.75 -3.73
CA ALA A 523 -30.71 9.86 -2.85
C ALA A 523 -29.72 10.95 -3.28
N ILE A 524 -29.78 11.41 -4.53
CA ILE A 524 -28.86 12.44 -5.06
C ILE A 524 -29.40 13.82 -4.72
N ARG A 525 -28.62 14.56 -3.93
CA ARG A 525 -28.98 15.90 -3.46
C ARG A 525 -28.60 16.94 -4.52
N GLU A 526 -29.39 18.00 -4.61
CA GLU A 526 -29.09 19.15 -5.48
C GLU A 526 -27.76 19.80 -5.12
N GLU A 527 -27.43 19.86 -3.82
CA GLU A 527 -26.15 20.33 -3.29
C GLU A 527 -24.93 19.62 -3.91
N GLU A 528 -25.05 18.33 -4.27
CA GLU A 528 -23.95 17.57 -4.88
C GLU A 528 -23.72 18.00 -6.33
N ILE A 529 -24.81 18.26 -7.07
CA ILE A 529 -24.73 18.75 -8.46
C ILE A 529 -24.18 20.18 -8.47
N ASP A 530 -24.68 21.02 -7.58
CA ASP A 530 -24.23 22.40 -7.45
C ASP A 530 -22.76 22.48 -7.03
N PHE A 531 -22.29 21.58 -6.16
CA PHE A 531 -20.86 21.47 -5.85
C PHE A 531 -20.01 21.26 -7.11
N PHE A 532 -20.37 20.32 -8.00
CA PHE A 532 -19.60 20.10 -9.23
C PHE A 532 -19.70 21.27 -10.21
N ARG A 533 -20.85 21.94 -10.30
CA ARG A 533 -21.03 23.13 -11.15
C ARG A 533 -20.20 24.31 -10.64
N ASP A 534 -20.23 24.56 -9.34
CA ASP A 534 -19.49 25.64 -8.71
C ASP A 534 -17.98 25.39 -8.83
N GLN A 535 -17.53 24.15 -8.62
CA GLN A 535 -16.14 23.73 -8.85
C GLN A 535 -15.72 23.93 -10.31
N PHE A 536 -16.57 23.55 -11.26
CA PHE A 536 -16.30 23.71 -12.69
C PHE A 536 -16.14 25.18 -13.08
N GLU A 537 -17.07 26.05 -12.67
CA GLU A 537 -16.99 27.48 -12.98
C GLU A 537 -15.81 28.16 -12.28
N ALA A 538 -15.54 27.82 -11.01
CA ALA A 538 -14.37 28.34 -10.29
C ALA A 538 -13.04 27.91 -10.94
N ALA A 539 -12.92 26.65 -11.37
CA ALA A 539 -11.74 26.15 -12.06
C ALA A 539 -11.53 26.84 -13.42
N LYS A 540 -12.62 27.03 -14.16
CA LYS A 540 -12.62 27.74 -15.45
C LYS A 540 -12.20 29.21 -15.31
N GLU A 541 -12.72 29.91 -14.30
CA GLU A 541 -12.31 31.29 -13.98
C GLU A 541 -10.82 31.35 -13.66
N ALA A 542 -10.33 30.45 -12.80
CA ALA A 542 -8.92 30.39 -12.43
C ALA A 542 -7.99 30.13 -13.63
N ILE A 543 -8.32 29.16 -14.51
CA ILE A 543 -7.56 28.90 -15.73
C ILE A 543 -7.54 30.14 -16.65
N GLY A 544 -8.63 30.89 -16.72
CA GLY A 544 -8.68 32.17 -17.44
C GLY A 544 -7.62 33.17 -16.96
N HIS A 545 -7.33 33.17 -15.66
CA HIS A 545 -6.33 34.01 -15.02
C HIS A 545 -4.90 33.44 -15.00
N ALA A 546 -4.66 32.25 -15.57
CA ALA A 546 -3.32 31.68 -15.64
C ALA A 546 -2.37 32.58 -16.45
N SER A 547 -1.09 32.55 -16.08
CA SER A 547 0.00 33.32 -16.69
C SER A 547 1.24 32.45 -16.87
N LEU A 548 2.19 32.88 -17.70
CA LEU A 548 3.51 32.26 -17.76
C LEU A 548 4.46 33.03 -16.83
N ALA A 549 5.10 32.31 -15.91
CA ALA A 549 6.12 32.85 -15.03
C ALA A 549 7.49 32.34 -15.45
N LEU A 550 8.49 33.23 -15.50
CA LEU A 550 9.88 32.86 -15.73
C LEU A 550 10.47 32.30 -14.43
N GLU A 551 10.78 31.01 -14.40
CA GLU A 551 11.29 30.33 -13.20
C GLU A 551 12.82 30.18 -13.20
N GLY A 552 13.44 30.10 -14.37
CA GLY A 552 14.87 29.86 -14.45
C GLY A 552 15.53 30.39 -15.71
N ILE A 553 16.76 30.88 -15.58
CA ILE A 553 17.61 31.30 -16.69
C ILE A 553 19.00 30.65 -16.61
N ARG A 554 19.49 30.16 -17.75
CA ARG A 554 20.88 29.73 -17.92
C ARG A 554 21.50 30.47 -19.09
N VAL A 555 22.51 31.30 -18.79
CA VAL A 555 23.27 32.04 -19.79
C VAL A 555 24.49 31.22 -20.18
N ILE A 556 24.70 31.04 -21.48
CA ILE A 556 25.75 30.18 -22.03
C ILE A 556 26.66 31.03 -22.90
N VAL A 557 27.96 31.00 -22.59
CA VAL A 557 29.00 31.74 -23.32
C VAL A 557 29.84 30.76 -24.11
N THR A 558 29.93 30.97 -25.42
CA THR A 558 30.82 30.16 -26.26
C THR A 558 32.29 30.53 -26.04
N ALA A 559 33.10 29.53 -25.71
CA ALA A 559 34.52 29.67 -25.36
C ALA A 559 35.44 29.69 -26.60
#